data_AF-A0A6V7SP01-F1
#
_entry.id   AF-A0A6V7SP01-F1
#
_cell.length_a   1.000
_cell.length_b   1.000
_cell.length_c   1.000
_cell.angle_alpha   90.00
_cell.angle_beta   90.00
_cell.angle_gamma   90.00
#
_symmetry.space_group_name_H-M   'P 1'
#
loop_
_entity.id
_entity.type
_entity.pdbx_description
1 polymer ?
#
loop_
_entity_poly.entity_id
_entity_poly.type
_entity_poly.pdbx_seq_one_letter_code
_entity_poly.pdbx_strand_id
1 'polypeptide(L)'
;MTNRIAKREIVYNDLNKHFVVINDIKYGSDFALYKESVDHEHAFALVFVKDESSILTDKEKIIISRICESVKKRGIIAYVDDHTKTIKYEELIRNKK
;
A
#
# COMPACT_ATOMS: atom_id res chain seq x y z
N MET A 1 19.63 -9.05 5.52
CA MET A 1 18.34 -9.73 5.23
C MET A 1 17.23 -8.74 5.53
N THR A 2 16.69 -8.13 4.49
CA THR A 2 15.65 -7.10 4.62
C THR A 2 14.38 -7.77 5.15
N ASN A 3 14.02 -7.49 6.41
CA ASN A 3 12.91 -8.16 7.06
C ASN A 3 11.59 -7.55 6.56
N ARG A 4 11.09 -8.05 5.42
CA ARG A 4 9.80 -7.63 4.83
C ARG A 4 8.65 -7.71 5.83
N ILE A 5 8.68 -8.69 6.74
CA ILE A 5 7.69 -8.85 7.80
C ILE A 5 7.77 -7.66 8.76
N ALA A 6 8.97 -7.28 9.23
CA ALA A 6 9.15 -6.12 10.10
C ALA A 6 8.66 -4.81 9.48
N LYS A 7 8.92 -4.59 8.18
CA LYS A 7 8.38 -3.41 7.45
C LYS A 7 6.86 -3.40 7.41
N ARG A 8 6.25 -4.56 7.11
CA ARG A 8 4.79 -4.71 7.08
C ARG A 8 4.20 -4.41 8.46
N GLU A 9 4.80 -4.91 9.53
CA GLU A 9 4.36 -4.62 10.90
C GLU A 9 4.40 -3.11 11.23
N ILE A 10 5.45 -2.41 10.80
CA ILE A 10 5.57 -0.95 10.98
C ILE A 10 4.40 -0.23 10.28
N VAL A 11 4.14 -0.57 9.01
CA VAL A 11 3.06 0.04 8.22
C VAL A 11 1.68 -0.34 8.74
N TYR A 12 1.49 -1.58 9.15
CA TYR A 12 0.24 -2.06 9.75
C TYR A 12 -0.08 -1.27 11.01
N ASN A 13 0.87 -1.16 11.94
CA ASN A 13 0.68 -0.45 13.20
C ASN A 13 0.37 1.03 13.00
N ASP A 14 0.89 1.65 11.94
CA ASP A 14 0.57 3.04 11.65
C ASP A 14 -0.82 3.22 11.04
N LEU A 15 -1.16 2.41 10.03
CA LEU A 15 -2.46 2.50 9.34
C LEU A 15 -3.62 2.04 10.22
N ASN A 16 -3.41 1.06 11.10
CA ASN A 16 -4.45 0.50 11.97
C ASN A 16 -4.95 1.48 13.06
N LYS A 17 -4.27 2.62 13.22
CA LYS A 17 -4.74 3.72 14.08
C LYS A 17 -5.86 4.53 13.44
N HIS A 18 -5.96 4.50 12.11
CA HIS A 18 -6.82 5.39 11.33
C HIS A 18 -7.82 4.64 10.46
N PHE A 19 -7.52 3.40 10.09
CA PHE A 19 -8.30 2.61 9.15
C PHE A 19 -8.39 1.16 9.61
N VAL A 20 -9.37 0.44 9.08
CA VAL A 20 -9.41 -1.02 9.20
C VAL A 20 -8.46 -1.61 8.15
N VAL A 21 -7.38 -2.22 8.63
CA VAL A 21 -6.30 -2.77 7.78
C VAL A 21 -6.46 -4.27 7.65
N ILE A 22 -6.64 -4.74 6.42
CA ILE A 22 -6.74 -6.17 6.12
C ILE A 22 -5.47 -6.68 5.44
N ASN A 23 -4.87 -7.69 6.07
CA ASN A 23 -3.70 -8.42 5.59
C ASN A 23 -4.11 -9.44 4.52
N ASP A 24 -4.54 -8.97 3.35
CA ASP A 24 -4.93 -9.85 2.25
C ASP A 24 -4.03 -9.60 1.04
N ILE A 25 -3.35 -10.65 0.56
CA ILE A 25 -2.47 -10.59 -0.62
C ILE A 25 -3.32 -10.73 -1.89
N LYS A 26 -4.42 -9.99 -1.95
CA LYS A 26 -5.18 -9.83 -3.20
C LYS A 26 -4.52 -8.76 -4.03
N TYR A 27 -4.52 -8.99 -5.35
CA TYR A 27 -4.03 -8.04 -6.33
C TYR A 27 -2.55 -7.66 -6.18
N GLY A 28 -1.76 -8.49 -5.48
CA GLY A 28 -0.34 -8.23 -5.21
C GLY A 28 -0.05 -7.12 -4.21
N SER A 29 -1.07 -6.63 -3.49
CA SER A 29 -0.92 -5.64 -2.42
C SER A 29 -0.50 -6.30 -1.10
N ASP A 30 0.11 -5.52 -0.20
CA ASP A 30 0.44 -5.99 1.16
C ASP A 30 -0.74 -5.80 2.12
N PHE A 31 -1.57 -4.76 1.88
CA PHE A 31 -2.78 -4.46 2.67
C PHE A 31 -3.91 -3.88 1.81
N ALA A 32 -5.14 -4.10 2.28
CA ALA A 32 -6.33 -3.39 1.83
C ALA A 32 -6.90 -2.52 2.96
N LEU A 33 -7.26 -1.27 2.65
CA LEU A 33 -7.77 -0.31 3.64
C LEU A 33 -9.27 -0.08 3.50
N TYR A 34 -9.96 -0.16 4.62
CA TYR A 34 -11.38 0.15 4.77
C TYR A 34 -11.54 1.34 5.73
N LYS A 35 -12.59 2.14 5.56
CA LYS A 35 -12.83 3.30 6.43
C LYS A 35 -13.35 2.85 7.79
N GLU A 36 -14.45 2.08 7.80
CA GLU A 36 -15.14 1.74 9.05
C GLU A 36 -15.36 0.24 9.23
N SER A 37 -15.72 -0.50 8.17
CA SER A 37 -15.98 -1.94 8.28
C SER A 37 -15.68 -2.72 7.00
N VAL A 38 -15.36 -4.00 7.15
CA VAL A 38 -15.09 -4.93 6.02
C VAL A 38 -16.37 -5.52 5.46
N ASP A 39 -17.40 -5.68 6.29
CA ASP A 39 -18.62 -6.42 5.94
C ASP A 39 -19.62 -5.59 5.11
N HIS A 40 -19.58 -4.26 5.22
CA HIS A 40 -20.55 -3.37 4.59
C HIS A 40 -19.93 -2.41 3.57
N GLU A 41 -18.61 -2.22 3.58
CA GLU A 41 -17.91 -1.31 2.68
C GLU A 41 -16.83 -2.03 1.87
N HIS A 42 -16.55 -1.51 0.68
CA HIS A 42 -15.41 -1.94 -0.10
C HIS A 42 -14.14 -1.21 0.35
N ALA A 43 -13.00 -1.91 0.31
CA ALA A 43 -11.71 -1.27 0.51
C ALA A 43 -11.55 -0.06 -0.43
N PHE A 44 -11.15 1.09 0.08
CA PHE A 44 -10.96 2.30 -0.71
C PHE A 44 -9.55 2.40 -1.30
N ALA A 45 -8.57 1.69 -0.71
CA ALA A 45 -7.19 1.70 -1.15
C ALA A 45 -6.51 0.34 -1.01
N LEU A 46 -5.51 0.11 -1.86
CA LEU A 46 -4.54 -0.97 -1.78
C LEU A 46 -3.17 -0.38 -1.45
N VAL A 47 -2.47 -0.99 -0.50
CA VAL A 47 -1.16 -0.52 -0.02
C VAL A 47 -0.08 -1.52 -0.42
N PHE A 48 1.01 -0.99 -0.98
CA PHE A 48 2.19 -1.76 -1.37
C PHE A 48 3.39 -1.27 -0.55
N VAL A 49 4.00 -2.15 0.23
CA VAL A 49 5.12 -1.81 1.10
C VAL A 49 6.43 -1.98 0.35
N LYS A 50 7.24 -0.93 0.34
CA LYS A 50 8.55 -0.87 -0.31
C LYS A 50 9.59 -0.32 0.66
N ASP A 51 10.85 -0.59 0.35
CA ASP A 51 11.96 0.05 1.06
C ASP A 51 12.04 1.51 0.63
N GLU A 52 12.40 2.43 1.53
CA GLU A 52 12.60 3.83 1.17
C GLU A 52 13.69 4.00 0.10
N SER A 53 14.71 3.15 0.11
CA SER A 53 15.75 3.12 -0.94
C SER A 53 15.26 2.52 -2.26
N SER A 54 14.10 1.88 -2.29
CA SER A 54 13.56 1.26 -3.51
C SER A 54 12.94 2.30 -4.43
N ILE A 55 13.55 2.50 -5.59
CA ILE A 55 12.96 3.28 -6.68
C ILE A 55 12.02 2.35 -7.47
N LEU A 56 10.72 2.64 -7.45
CA LEU A 56 9.76 1.96 -8.33
C LEU A 56 10.07 2.27 -9.80
N THR A 57 10.25 1.22 -10.60
CA THR A 57 10.40 1.35 -12.05
C THR A 57 9.09 1.82 -12.69
N ASP A 58 9.17 2.47 -13.85
CA ASP A 58 7.96 2.90 -14.58
C ASP A 58 7.02 1.74 -14.88
N LYS A 59 7.59 0.56 -15.18
CA LYS A 59 6.82 -0.67 -15.42
C LYS A 59 6.05 -1.09 -14.17
N GLU A 60 6.66 -1.07 -12.99
CA GLU A 60 5.96 -1.39 -11.73
C GLU A 60 4.86 -0.38 -11.44
N LYS A 61 5.13 0.93 -11.61
CA LYS A 61 4.12 1.98 -11.42
C LYS A 61 2.91 1.76 -12.33
N ILE A 62 3.14 1.44 -13.61
CA ILE A 62 2.06 1.15 -14.58
C ILE A 62 1.26 -0.09 -14.16
N ILE A 63 1.94 -1.17 -13.76
CA ILE A 63 1.27 -2.42 -13.34
C ILE A 63 0.40 -2.16 -12.11
N ILE A 64 0.95 -1.54 -11.07
CA ILE A 64 0.22 -1.23 -9.84
C ILE A 64 -0.96 -0.31 -10.13
N SER A 65 -0.74 0.72 -10.95
CA SER A 65 -1.80 1.65 -11.39
C SER A 65 -2.94 0.93 -12.12
N ARG A 66 -2.61 0.05 -13.08
CA ARG A 66 -3.61 -0.74 -13.83
C ARG A 66 -4.42 -1.66 -12.93
N ILE A 67 -3.76 -2.30 -11.95
CA ILE A 67 -4.41 -3.15 -10.96
C ILE A 67 -5.39 -2.32 -10.13
N CYS A 68 -4.95 -1.18 -9.59
CA CYS A 68 -5.79 -0.33 -8.76
C CYS A 68 -6.99 0.24 -9.54
N GLU A 69 -6.78 0.61 -10.82
CA GLU A 69 -7.85 1.08 -11.71
C GLU A 69 -8.88 -0.03 -12.01
N SER A 70 -8.46 -1.28 -12.22
CA SER A 70 -9.39 -2.38 -12.53
C SER A 70 -10.31 -2.72 -11.36
N VAL A 71 -9.84 -2.57 -10.12
CA VAL A 71 -10.65 -2.77 -8.91
C VAL A 71 -11.28 -1.48 -8.37
N LYS A 72 -11.10 -0.35 -9.07
CA LYS A 72 -11.56 1.00 -8.69
C LYS A 72 -11.13 1.40 -7.27
N LYS A 73 -9.89 1.12 -6.90
CA LYS A 73 -9.28 1.49 -5.60
C LYS A 73 -8.11 2.42 -5.81
N ARG A 74 -7.77 3.21 -4.79
CA ARG A 74 -6.56 4.03 -4.78
C ARG A 74 -5.33 3.14 -4.60
N GLY A 75 -4.25 3.42 -5.32
CA GLY A 75 -2.97 2.72 -5.15
C GLY A 75 -2.05 3.55 -4.27
N ILE A 76 -1.66 3.02 -3.11
CA ILE A 76 -0.78 3.70 -2.15
C ILE A 76 0.51 2.91 -2.04
N ILE A 77 1.64 3.58 -2.16
CA ILE A 77 2.96 3.03 -1.87
C ILE A 77 3.38 3.51 -0.49
N ALA A 78 3.75 2.58 0.39
CA ALA A 78 4.30 2.86 1.70
C ALA A 78 5.80 2.55 1.67
N TYR A 79 6.62 3.59 1.60
CA TYR A 79 8.07 3.49 1.67
C TYR A 79 8.51 3.50 3.13
N VAL A 80 9.24 2.47 3.54
CA VAL A 80 9.69 2.29 4.93
C VAL A 80 11.20 2.37 4.99
N ASP A 81 11.72 3.24 5.86
CA ASP A 81 13.12 3.26 6.25
C ASP A 81 13.36 2.26 7.39
N ASP A 82 14.21 1.25 7.15
CA ASP A 82 14.56 0.25 8.16
C ASP A 82 15.36 0.84 9.35
N HIS A 83 16.08 1.95 9.13
CA HIS A 83 16.93 2.57 10.13
C HIS A 83 16.15 3.49 11.05
N THR A 84 15.35 4.41 10.48
CA THR A 84 14.58 5.39 11.24
C THR A 84 13.17 4.93 11.60
N LYS A 85 12.70 3.83 10.99
CA LYS A 85 11.31 3.33 11.08
C LYS A 85 10.27 4.37 10.64
N THR A 86 10.68 5.33 9.83
CA THR A 86 9.76 6.32 9.25
C THR A 86 9.05 5.73 8.05
N ILE A 87 7.85 6.26 7.78
CA ILE A 87 6.99 5.81 6.69
C ILE A 87 6.61 7.00 5.83
N LYS A 88 6.81 6.88 4.52
CA LYS A 88 6.37 7.85 3.54
C LYS A 88 5.32 7.21 2.63
N TYR A 89 4.15 7.84 2.56
CA TYR A 89 3.06 7.40 1.70
C TYR A 89 3.02 8.21 0.41
N GLU A 90 2.94 7.52 -0.73
CA GLU A 90 2.77 8.11 -2.06
C GLU A 90 1.56 7.50 -2.75
N GLU A 91 0.66 8.33 -3.26
CA GLU A 91 -0.46 7.85 -4.07
C GLU A 91 -0.08 7.77 -5.55
N LEU A 92 -0.31 6.61 -6.16
CA LEU A 92 -0.17 6.43 -7.60
C LEU A 92 -1.41 6.92 -8.34
N ILE A 93 -1.36 8.17 -8.80
CA ILE A 93 -2.40 8.76 -9.64
C ILE A 93 -2.04 8.56 -11.11
N ARG A 94 -2.93 7.93 -11.87
CA ARG A 94 -2.80 7.88 -13.34
C ARG A 94 -3.30 9.19 -13.93
N ASN A 95 -2.39 10.05 -14.35
CA ASN A 95 -2.73 11.18 -15.19
C ASN A 95 -3.12 10.65 -16.58
N LYS A 96 -4.42 10.63 -16.89
CA LYS A 96 -4.91 10.47 -18.26
C LYS A 96 -4.54 11.73 -19.02
N LYS A 97 -3.39 11.72 -19.70
CA LYS A 97 -3.12 12.65 -20.80
C LYS A 97 -4.02 12.31 -21.98
#